data_AF-A0A5D4KBX3-F1
#
_entry.id   AF-A0A5D4KBX3-F1
#
_cell.length_a   1.000
_cell.length_b   1.000
_cell.length_c   1.000
_cell.angle_alpha   90.00
_cell.angle_beta   90.00
_cell.angle_gamma   90.00
#
_symmetry.space_group_name_H-M   'P 1'
#
loop_
_entity.id
_entity.type
_entity.pdbx_description
1 polymer ?
#
loop_
_entity_poly.entity_id
_entity_poly.type
_entity_poly.pdbx_seq_one_letter_code
_entity_poly.pdbx_strand_id
1 'polypeptide(L)' 'MDKWEMYMEIQQLLKKGFSKTKVADKLGVSRATVYRHLKRSPSETA' A
#
# COMPACT_ATOMS: atom_id res chain seq x y z
N MET A 1 -11.96 3.05 4.70
CA MET A 1 -10.85 2.81 3.76
C MET A 1 -11.01 1.42 3.22
N ASP A 2 -11.43 1.32 1.98
CA ASP A 2 -11.51 0.04 1.29
C ASP A 2 -10.10 -0.51 1.09
N LYS A 3 -9.96 -1.85 1.20
CA LYS A 3 -8.65 -2.52 1.00
C LYS A 3 -8.06 -2.19 -0.39
N TRP A 4 -8.94 -1.92 -1.35
CA TRP A 4 -8.60 -1.55 -2.71
C TRP A 4 -8.09 -0.11 -2.83
N GLU A 5 -8.72 0.84 -2.13
CA GLU A 5 -8.31 2.25 -2.06
C GLU A 5 -6.89 2.36 -1.47
N MET A 6 -6.63 1.68 -0.36
CA MET A 6 -5.31 1.67 0.28
C MET A 6 -4.25 1.00 -0.59
N TYR A 7 -4.59 -0.06 -1.33
CA TYR A 7 -3.68 -0.64 -2.32
C TYR A 7 -3.33 0.35 -3.44
N MET A 8 -4.31 1.06 -3.98
CA MET A 8 -4.07 2.05 -5.04
C MET A 8 -3.21 3.21 -4.56
N GLU A 9 -3.44 3.72 -3.34
CA GLU A 9 -2.59 4.76 -2.75
C GLU A 9 -1.14 4.30 -2.54
N ILE A 10 -0.95 3.07 -2.03
CA ILE A 10 0.39 2.48 -1.88
C ILE A 10 1.08 2.41 -3.25
N GLN A 11 0.40 1.91 -4.28
CA GLN A 11 0.96 1.79 -5.64
C GLN A 11 1.28 3.17 -6.25
N GLN A 12 0.41 4.16 -6.08
CA GLN A 12 0.65 5.52 -6.57
C GLN A 12 1.88 6.15 -5.91
N LEU A 13 2.04 5.98 -4.60
CA LEU A 13 3.20 6.50 -3.88
C LEU A 13 4.49 5.78 -4.29
N LEU A 14 4.43 4.46 -4.49
CA LEU A 14 5.57 3.71 -5.02
C LEU A 14 5.94 4.16 -6.44
N LYS A 15 4.95 4.40 -7.31
CA LYS A 15 5.16 4.91 -8.67
C LYS A 15 5.80 6.31 -8.69
N LYS A 16 5.51 7.13 -7.68
CA LYS A 16 6.15 8.44 -7.47
C LYS A 16 7.59 8.33 -6.94
N GLY A 17 8.11 7.12 -6.70
CA GLY A 17 9.47 6.88 -6.20
C GLY A 17 9.60 6.91 -4.68
N PHE A 18 8.49 6.94 -3.93
CA PHE A 18 8.57 6.83 -2.48
C PHE A 18 8.97 5.42 -2.05
N SER A 19 9.81 5.32 -1.02
CA SER A 19 10.14 4.04 -0.40
C SER A 19 8.97 3.52 0.43
N LYS A 20 8.85 2.20 0.57
CA LYS A 20 7.77 1.53 1.34
C LYS A 20 7.64 2.07 2.77
N THR A 21 8.76 2.45 3.38
CA THR A 21 8.80 3.09 4.70
C THR A 21 8.15 4.47 4.69
N LYS A 22 8.49 5.32 3.69
CA LYS A 22 7.84 6.64 3.53
C LYS A 22 6.37 6.51 3.17
N VAL A 23 5.98 5.48 2.42
CA VAL A 23 4.58 5.18 2.12
C VAL A 23 3.80 4.85 3.40
N ALA A 24 4.35 3.99 4.26
CA ALA A 24 3.75 3.65 5.55
C ALA A 24 3.58 4.89 6.45
N ASP A 25 4.62 5.71 6.55
CA ASP A 25 4.62 6.96 7.32
C ASP A 25 3.58 7.95 6.80
N LYS A 26 3.52 8.14 5.48
CA LYS A 26 2.58 9.07 4.83
C LYS A 26 1.12 8.65 4.93
N LEU A 27 0.86 7.34 4.93
CA LEU A 27 -0.48 6.77 5.09
C LEU A 27 -0.87 6.60 6.58
N GLY A 28 0.05 6.88 7.52
CA GLY A 28 -0.21 6.67 8.95
C GLY A 28 -0.43 5.20 9.32
N VAL A 29 0.05 4.26 8.50
CA VAL A 29 -0.11 2.82 8.72
C VAL A 29 1.21 2.16 9.06
N SER A 30 1.14 1.00 9.70
CA SER A 30 2.35 0.21 9.95
C SER A 30 2.95 -0.32 8.64
N ARG A 31 4.27 -0.47 8.61
CA ARG A 31 4.98 -1.15 7.50
C ARG A 31 4.37 -2.52 7.21
N ALA A 32 3.97 -3.25 8.25
CA ALA A 32 3.33 -4.56 8.10
C ALA A 32 2.03 -4.50 7.29
N THR A 33 1.22 -3.45 7.47
CA THR A 33 0.01 -3.22 6.65
C THR A 33 0.36 -3.01 5.19
N VAL A 34 1.38 -2.19 4.90
CA VAL A 34 1.87 -1.96 3.53
C VAL A 34 2.34 -3.26 2.89
N TYR A 35 3.19 -4.04 3.59
CA TYR A 35 3.66 -5.33 3.10
C TYR A 35 2.53 -6.34 2.89
N ARG A 36 1.52 -6.38 3.77
CA ARG A 36 0.35 -7.25 3.63
C ARG A 36 -0.48 -6.90 2.39
N HIS A 37 -0.59 -5.62 2.06
CA HIS A 37 -1.30 -5.17 0.85
C HIS A 37 -0.47 -5.37 -0.42
N LEU A 38 0.85 -5.27 -0.35
CA LEU A 38 1.74 -5.60 -1.47
C LEU A 38 1.87 -7.11 -1.73
N LYS A 39 1.75 -7.94 -0.70
CA LYS A 39 1.82 -9.40 -0.82
C LYS A 39 0.52 -10.01 -1.36
N ARG A 40 -0.61 -9.33 -1.18
CA ARG A 40 -1.88 -9.76 -1.78
C ARG A 40 -1.89 -9.35 -3.24
N SER A 41 -1.94 -10.34 -4.12
CA SER A 41 -2.19 -10.09 -5.54
C SER A 41 -3.57 -9.45 -5.71
N PRO A 42 -3.74 -8.50 -6.65
CA PRO A 42 -5.04 -7.88 -6.94
C PRO A 42 -6.12 -8.91 -7.31
N SER A 43 -5.74 -10.14 -7.68
CA SER A 43 -6.63 -11.27 -7.95
C SER A 43 -7.35 -11.85 -6.72
N GLU A 44 -6.89 -11.58 -5.49
CA GLU A 44 -7.53 -12.06 -4.26
C GLU A 44 -8.42 -11.00 -3.58
N THR A 45 -8.50 -9.80 -4.15
CA THR A 45 -9.32 -8.69 -3.63
C THR A 45 -10.55 -8.39 -4.48
N ALA A 46 -10.85 -9.24 -5.49
CA ALA A 46 -12.07 -9.16 -6.30
C ALA A 46 -13.25 -9.83 -5.59
#